data_AF-X1G5B0-F1
#
_entry.id   AF-X1G5B0-F1
#
_cell.length_a   1.000
_cell.length_b   1.000
_cell.length_c   1.000
_cell.angle_alpha   90.00
_cell.angle_beta   90.00
_cell.angle_gamma   90.00
#
_symmetry.space_group_name_H-M   'P 1'
#
loop_
_entity.id
_entity.type
_entity.pdbx_description
1 polymer ?
#
loop_
_entity_poly.entity_id
_entity_poly.type
_entity_poly.pdbx_seq_one_letter_code
_entity_poly.pdbx_strand_id
1 'polypeptide(L)' 'MASYNVNFFLLDAFKKDVYGGTGENFEWKLAKDAKAYNVPIILSGGLNPENVKEA' A
#
# COMPACT_ATOMS: atom_id res chain seq x y z
N MET A 1 13.18 1.81 5.47
CA MET A 1 12.82 2.72 4.35
C MET A 1 13.77 3.90 4.18
N ALA A 2 14.47 4.35 5.25
CA ALA A 2 15.37 5.51 5.22
C ALA A 2 16.61 5.42 4.30
N SER A 3 16.78 4.35 3.51
CA SER A 3 17.93 4.12 2.63
C SER A 3 17.65 4.42 1.16
N TYR A 4 16.39 4.70 0.80
CA TYR A 4 15.99 4.99 -0.58
C TYR A 4 15.56 6.45 -0.70
N ASN A 5 16.25 7.21 -1.55
CA ASN A 5 15.85 8.57 -1.91
C ASN A 5 14.85 8.52 -3.08
N VAL A 6 13.56 8.44 -2.75
CA VAL A 6 12.46 8.31 -3.71
C VAL A 6 11.42 9.39 -3.47
N ASN A 7 10.72 9.81 -4.52
CA ASN A 7 9.61 10.76 -4.38
C ASN A 7 8.35 10.13 -3.76
N PHE A 8 8.18 8.81 -3.90
CA PHE A 8 7.02 8.07 -3.43
C PHE A 8 7.40 6.64 -3.02
N PHE A 9 6.68 6.09 -2.05
CA PHE A 9 6.69 4.65 -1.75
C PHE A 9 5.42 3.99 -2.25
N LEU A 10 5.56 2.88 -2.98
CA LEU A 10 4.44 2.04 -3.37
C LEU A 10 4.26 0.93 -2.32
N LEU A 11 3.10 0.87 -1.67
CA LEU A 11 2.72 -0.24 -0.82
C LEU A 11 1.72 -1.11 -1.56
N ASP A 12 2.11 -2.36 -1.85
CA ASP A 12 1.29 -3.32 -2.58
C ASP A 12 0.79 -4.44 -1.66
N ALA A 13 -0.50 -4.79 -1.75
CA ALA A 13 -1.09 -5.93 -1.04
C ALA A 13 -0.65 -7.26 -1.69
N PHE A 14 0.62 -7.61 -1.50
CA PHE A 14 1.21 -8.82 -2.07
C PHE A 14 0.76 -10.09 -1.32
N LYS A 15 0.30 -11.11 -2.07
CA LYS A 15 0.08 -12.46 -1.55
C LYS A 15 0.98 -13.45 -2.28
N LYS A 16 1.75 -14.23 -1.51
CA LYS A 16 2.60 -15.29 -2.06
C LYS A 16 1.70 -16.30 -2.79
N ASP A 17 2.11 -16.69 -3.99
CA ASP A 17 1.48 -17.69 -4.87
C ASP A 17 0.25 -17.25 -5.70
N VAL A 18 -0.10 -15.95 -5.72
CA VAL A 18 -1.14 -15.42 -6.62
C VAL A 18 -0.61 -14.23 -7.42
N TYR A 19 -0.68 -14.32 -8.74
CA TYR A 19 -0.43 -13.17 -9.62
C TYR A 19 -1.68 -12.28 -9.67
N GLY A 20 -1.56 -11.03 -9.23
CA GLY A 20 -2.63 -10.03 -9.29
C GLY A 20 -3.40 -9.81 -7.97
N GLY A 21 -4.37 -8.91 -8.01
CA GLY A 21 -5.17 -8.48 -6.85
C GLY A 21 -6.03 -9.62 -6.30
N THR A 22 -5.61 -10.17 -5.16
CA THR A 22 -6.27 -11.30 -4.49
C THR A 22 -7.61 -10.95 -3.85
N GLY A 23 -7.99 -9.67 -3.85
CA GLY A 23 -9.21 -9.15 -3.21
C GLY A 23 -9.10 -9.03 -1.69
N GLU A 24 -7.94 -9.30 -1.10
CA GLU A 24 -7.73 -9.09 0.33
C GLU A 24 -7.40 -7.63 0.62
N ASN A 25 -8.05 -7.08 1.67
CA ASN A 25 -7.88 -5.69 2.06
C ASN A 25 -6.41 -5.41 2.40
N PHE A 26 -5.88 -4.33 1.82
CA PHE A 26 -4.58 -3.80 2.19
C PHE A 26 -4.54 -3.49 3.69
N GLU A 27 -3.44 -3.82 4.39
CA GLU A 27 -3.26 -3.50 5.80
C GLU A 27 -3.02 -2.00 6.00
N TRP A 28 -4.11 -1.23 6.08
CA TRP A 28 -4.10 0.24 6.23
C TRP A 28 -3.25 0.76 7.39
N LYS A 29 -3.01 -0.08 8.41
CA LYS A 29 -2.12 0.22 9.52
C LYS A 29 -0.70 0.49 9.04
N LEU A 30 -0.19 -0.29 8.08
CA LEU A 30 1.15 -0.11 7.50
C LEU A 30 1.26 1.23 6.76
N ALA A 31 0.20 1.63 6.05
CA ALA A 31 0.15 2.94 5.38
C ALA A 31 0.19 4.10 6.39
N LYS A 32 -0.53 3.97 7.51
CA LYS A 32 -0.53 4.97 8.59
C LYS A 32 0.83 5.07 9.26
N ASP A 33 1.45 3.94 9.58
CA ASP A 33 2.78 3.91 10.19
C ASP A 33 3.84 4.49 9.24
N ALA A 34 3.70 4.22 7.93
CA ALA A 34 4.60 4.74 6.93
C ALA A 34 4.53 6.27 6.73
N LYS A 35 3.45 6.94 7.17
CA LYS A 35 3.40 8.42 7.19
C LYS A 35 4.50 9.03 8.05
N ALA A 36 5.01 8.30 9.04
CA ALA A 36 6.14 8.74 9.87
C ALA A 36 7.42 9.01 9.07
N TYR A 37 7.56 8.45 7.85
CA TYR A 37 8.74 8.65 7.01
C TYR A 37 8.71 9.95 6.19
N ASN A 38 7.64 10.74 6.26
CA ASN A 38 7.49 12.03 5.56
C ASN A 38 7.74 11.96 4.04
N VAL A 39 7.47 10.81 3.43
CA VAL A 39 7.48 10.61 1.98
C VAL A 39 6.08 10.18 1.57
N PRO A 40 5.50 10.76 0.49
CA PRO A 40 4.16 10.37 0.04
C PRO A 40 4.09 8.87 -0.34
N ILE A 41 2.91 8.29 -0.13
CA ILE A 41 2.68 6.85 -0.31
C ILE A 41 1.60 6.65 -1.37
N ILE A 42 1.82 5.66 -2.24
CA ILE A 42 0.85 5.14 -3.20
C ILE A 42 0.40 3.77 -2.70
N LEU A 43 -0.91 3.58 -2.57
CA LEU A 43 -1.50 2.31 -2.18
C LEU A 43 -1.90 1.53 -3.43
N SER A 44 -1.51 0.26 -3.48
CA SER A 44 -1.77 -0.64 -4.59
C SER A 44 -2.14 -2.02 -4.08
N GLY A 45 -2.88 -2.77 -4.90
CA GLY A 45 -3.37 -4.10 -4.55
C GLY A 45 -4.58 -4.08 -3.61
N GLY A 46 -5.51 -5.01 -3.82
CA GLY A 46 -6.67 -5.17 -2.94
C GLY A 46 -7.72 -4.05 -2.98
N LEU A 47 -7.56 -3.04 -3.86
CA LEU A 47 -8.52 -1.95 -4.03
C LEU A 47 -9.67 -2.35 -4.96
N ASN A 48 -10.88 -1.97 -4.58
CA ASN A 48 -12.10 -2.11 -5.36
C ASN A 48 -12.99 -0.86 -5.18
N PRO A 49 -14.08 -0.70 -5.96
CA PRO A 49 -14.94 0.49 -5.86
C PRO A 49 -15.57 0.73 -4.49
N GLU A 50 -15.67 -0.31 -3.65
CA GLU A 50 -16.29 -0.22 -2.33
C GLU A 50 -15.28 0.27 -1.27
N ASN A 51 -14.01 -0.15 -1.34
CA ASN A 51 -13.00 0.17 -0.34
C ASN A 51 -12.04 1.33 -0.72
N VAL A 52 -12.03 1.76 -1.99
CA VAL A 52 -11.12 2.83 -2.47
C VAL A 52 -11.28 4.17 -1.75
N LYS A 53 -12.46 4.44 -1.16
CA LYS A 53 -12.72 5.69 -0.42
C LYS A 53 -12.10 5.70 0.98
N GLU A 54 -11.89 4.52 1.56
CA GLU A 54 -11.30 4.37 2.89
C GLU A 54 -9.76 4.36 2.85
N ALA A 55 -9.20 4.33 1.63
CA ALA A 55 -7.79 4.25 1.32
C ALA A 55 -7.00 5.53 1.62
#